data_AF-A0A1C3KU30-F1
#
_entry.id   AF-A0A1C3KU30-F1
#
_cell.length_a   1.000
_cell.length_b   1.000
_cell.length_c   1.000
_cell.angle_alpha   90.00
_cell.angle_beta   90.00
_cell.angle_gamma   90.00
#
_symmetry.space_group_name_H-M   'P 1'
#
loop_
_entity.id
_entity.type
_entity.pdbx_description
1 polymer ?
#
loop_
_entity_poly.entity_id
_entity_poly.type
_entity_poly.pdbx_seq_one_letter_code
_entity_poly.pdbx_strand_id
1 'polypeptide(L)'
;MKRISSLVWSFLFSFLLLGIYTCYKNPRFSALSTKLKKDISQDLDELYKINEELVTNEKEDEEDEEEEHLENTNFDDIARESLEKAEEQATVDLENAEIEGFLDEEIFRVVQERLKKLWYIGKCRRDYSNICPLGWKSSAYDTSLCIPPETYEGQCRSIDFSKSTSTDKELFAWKCEVEWPCISSPELKVMDKCPSRWTLVGNNLCIAPEDYIGKCSPAMDFSSYDYESRIRWANECNVQWNSSPKFRRMDAHGKQLGNYTSGGPVEENGQILNIEQ
;
A
#
# COMPACT_ATOMS: atom_id res chain seq x y z
N MET A 1 -25.08 -28.07 51.10
CA MET A 1 -24.80 -28.37 49.68
C MET A 1 -24.85 -27.08 48.84
N LYS A 2 -23.77 -26.30 48.80
CA LYS A 2 -23.63 -25.14 47.90
C LYS A 2 -22.15 -24.89 47.61
N ARG A 3 -21.51 -25.77 46.83
CA ARG A 3 -20.14 -25.52 46.35
C ARG A 3 -19.74 -26.23 45.04
N ILE A 4 -20.70 -26.79 44.30
CA ILE A 4 -20.42 -27.51 43.04
C ILE A 4 -20.86 -26.71 41.80
N SER A 5 -21.59 -25.60 41.97
CA SER A 5 -22.21 -24.89 40.83
C SER A 5 -21.34 -23.83 40.15
N SER A 6 -20.19 -23.43 40.72
CA SER A 6 -19.40 -22.29 40.19
C SER A 6 -18.27 -22.70 39.24
N LEU A 7 -17.76 -23.93 39.33
CA LEU A 7 -16.65 -24.38 38.47
C LEU A 7 -17.13 -24.87 37.10
N VAL A 8 -18.37 -25.37 37.02
CA VAL A 8 -18.95 -25.89 35.77
C VAL A 8 -19.31 -24.76 34.79
N TRP A 9 -19.74 -23.60 35.30
CA TRP A 9 -20.06 -22.44 34.47
C TRP A 9 -18.83 -21.67 33.97
N SER A 10 -17.72 -21.65 34.72
CA SER A 10 -16.47 -21.04 34.25
C SER A 10 -15.77 -21.86 33.16
N PHE A 11 -15.90 -23.20 33.19
CA PHE A 11 -15.40 -24.05 32.10
C PHE A 11 -16.27 -23.95 30.84
N LEU A 12 -17.59 -23.86 30.97
CA LEU A 12 -18.50 -23.71 29.82
C LEU A 12 -18.36 -22.34 29.12
N PHE A 13 -18.07 -21.26 29.86
CA PHE A 13 -17.86 -19.94 29.26
C PHE A 13 -16.48 -19.78 28.60
N SER A 14 -15.47 -20.52 29.08
CA SER A 14 -14.15 -20.59 28.45
C SER A 14 -14.18 -21.36 27.12
N PHE A 15 -14.95 -22.45 27.04
CA PHE A 15 -15.16 -23.17 25.77
C PHE A 15 -15.98 -22.38 24.74
N LEU A 16 -16.88 -21.51 25.18
CA LEU A 16 -17.59 -20.58 24.29
C LEU A 16 -16.70 -19.45 23.75
N LEU A 17 -15.64 -19.05 24.45
CA LEU A 17 -14.70 -18.03 23.97
C LEU A 17 -13.56 -18.60 23.11
N LEU A 18 -13.15 -19.86 23.30
CA LEU A 18 -12.25 -20.55 22.36
C LEU A 18 -12.95 -21.00 21.06
N GLY A 19 -14.28 -21.15 21.06
CA GLY A 19 -15.07 -21.47 19.86
C GLY A 19 -15.28 -20.31 18.88
N ILE A 20 -15.01 -19.07 19.29
CA ILE A 20 -15.17 -17.87 18.43
C ILE A 20 -13.82 -17.44 17.84
N TYR A 21 -12.69 -17.91 18.39
CA TYR A 21 -11.35 -17.50 17.95
C TYR A 21 -10.80 -18.27 16.73
N THR A 22 -11.47 -19.33 16.25
CA THR A 22 -11.01 -20.11 15.09
C THR A 22 -11.93 -20.04 13.86
N CYS A 23 -12.96 -19.20 13.86
CA CYS A 23 -13.86 -19.08 12.71
C CYS A 23 -13.98 -17.65 12.19
N TYR A 24 -12.87 -17.12 11.67
CA TYR A 24 -12.93 -16.11 10.60
C TYR A 24 -11.96 -16.47 9.47
N LYS A 25 -11.93 -17.74 9.08
CA LYS A 25 -11.63 -18.10 7.69
C LYS A 25 -12.97 -18.24 6.98
N ASN A 26 -13.17 -17.42 5.96
CA ASN A 26 -14.39 -17.40 5.16
C ASN A 26 -14.69 -18.85 4.68
N PRO A 27 -15.75 -19.51 5.19
CA PRO A 27 -15.91 -20.97 5.08
C PRO A 27 -16.07 -21.44 3.64
N ARG A 28 -16.48 -20.55 2.73
CA ARG A 28 -16.55 -20.85 1.29
C ARG A 28 -15.17 -21.04 0.65
N PHE A 29 -14.19 -20.20 0.99
CA PHE A 29 -12.85 -20.26 0.38
C PHE A 29 -12.02 -21.42 0.93
N SER A 30 -12.13 -21.71 2.23
CA SER A 30 -11.44 -22.85 2.84
C SER A 30 -11.99 -24.20 2.35
N ALA A 31 -13.29 -24.28 2.08
CA ALA A 31 -13.92 -25.48 1.52
C ALA A 31 -13.60 -25.67 0.03
N LEU A 32 -13.50 -24.57 -0.74
CA LEU A 32 -13.12 -24.63 -2.16
C LEU A 32 -11.66 -25.05 -2.33
N SER A 33 -10.77 -24.52 -1.50
CA SER A 33 -9.34 -24.88 -1.49
C SER A 33 -9.10 -26.34 -1.08
N THR A 34 -9.81 -26.84 -0.07
CA THR A 34 -9.69 -28.25 0.34
C THR A 34 -10.33 -29.21 -0.65
N LYS A 35 -11.44 -28.82 -1.30
CA LYS A 35 -12.03 -29.60 -2.39
C LYS A 35 -11.11 -29.67 -3.62
N LEU A 36 -10.58 -28.54 -4.06
CA LEU A 36 -9.63 -28.47 -5.18
C LEU A 36 -8.36 -29.30 -4.90
N LYS A 37 -7.80 -29.21 -3.69
CA LYS A 37 -6.60 -29.99 -3.32
C LYS A 37 -6.88 -31.50 -3.26
N LYS A 38 -8.09 -31.89 -2.88
CA LYS A 38 -8.51 -33.30 -2.86
C LYS A 38 -8.71 -33.84 -4.28
N ASP A 39 -9.36 -33.08 -5.15
CA ASP A 39 -9.61 -33.47 -6.54
C ASP A 39 -8.28 -33.63 -7.30
N ILE A 40 -7.34 -32.68 -7.14
CA ILE A 40 -6.00 -32.78 -7.76
C ILE A 40 -5.19 -33.99 -7.23
N SER A 41 -5.29 -34.29 -5.93
CA SER A 41 -4.60 -35.46 -5.35
C SER A 41 -5.17 -36.78 -5.85
N GLN A 42 -6.45 -36.81 -6.23
CA GLN A 42 -7.11 -38.01 -6.73
C GLN A 42 -6.79 -38.22 -8.21
N ASP A 43 -6.80 -37.15 -9.00
CA ASP A 43 -6.43 -37.17 -10.41
C ASP A 43 -4.94 -37.57 -10.60
N LEU A 44 -4.06 -37.13 -9.68
CA LEU A 44 -2.65 -37.51 -9.71
C LEU A 44 -2.43 -39.00 -9.39
N ASP A 45 -3.18 -39.57 -8.44
CA ASP A 45 -3.08 -41.01 -8.10
C ASP A 45 -3.64 -41.90 -9.21
N GLU A 46 -4.64 -41.43 -9.95
CA GLU A 46 -5.21 -42.10 -11.13
C GLU A 46 -4.23 -42.08 -12.31
N LEU A 47 -3.53 -40.96 -12.53
CA LEU A 47 -2.47 -40.86 -13.54
C LEU A 47 -1.26 -41.76 -13.24
N TYR A 48 -0.85 -41.86 -11.97
CA TYR A 48 0.24 -42.76 -11.59
C TYR A 48 -0.12 -44.24 -11.83
N LYS A 49 -1.36 -44.65 -11.56
CA LYS A 49 -1.84 -46.01 -11.83
C LYS A 49 -1.91 -46.33 -13.32
N ILE A 50 -2.39 -45.39 -14.14
CA ILE A 50 -2.42 -45.55 -15.60
C ILE A 50 -0.98 -45.68 -16.15
N ASN A 51 -0.05 -44.88 -15.63
CA ASN A 51 1.36 -44.96 -16.04
C ASN A 51 2.01 -46.29 -15.62
N GLU A 52 1.68 -46.81 -14.43
CA GLU A 52 2.16 -48.12 -13.97
C GLU A 52 1.58 -49.26 -14.82
N GLU A 53 0.29 -49.18 -15.20
CA GLU A 53 -0.40 -50.16 -16.04
C GLU A 53 0.14 -50.18 -17.49
N LEU A 54 0.48 -49.01 -18.06
CA LEU A 54 1.15 -48.90 -19.35
C LEU A 54 2.57 -49.48 -19.33
N VAL A 55 3.34 -49.24 -18.26
CA VAL A 55 4.71 -49.75 -18.11
C VAL A 55 4.76 -51.27 -17.88
N THR A 56 3.72 -51.86 -17.30
CA THR A 56 3.59 -53.32 -17.14
C THR A 56 3.08 -54.02 -18.40
N ASN A 57 2.23 -53.37 -19.20
CA ASN A 57 1.70 -53.93 -20.44
C ASN A 57 2.73 -53.91 -21.60
N GLU A 58 3.80 -53.14 -21.49
CA GLU A 58 4.94 -53.17 -22.43
C GLU A 58 5.98 -54.26 -22.10
N LYS A 59 5.76 -55.09 -21.05
CA LYS A 59 6.75 -56.09 -20.58
C LYS A 59 6.33 -57.56 -20.68
N GLU A 60 5.12 -57.84 -21.16
CA GLU A 60 4.64 -59.22 -21.35
C GLU A 60 4.11 -59.37 -22.77
N ASP A 61 5.01 -59.43 -23.77
CA ASP A 61 4.83 -60.22 -24.98
C ASP A 61 6.19 -60.29 -25.74
N GLU A 62 6.56 -61.50 -26.12
CA GLU A 62 7.70 -61.93 -26.97
C GLU A 62 9.01 -62.31 -26.24
N GLU A 63 9.01 -63.56 -25.74
CA GLU A 63 10.19 -64.43 -25.66
C GLU A 63 10.67 -64.82 -27.07
N ASP A 64 12.00 -64.81 -27.24
CA ASP A 64 12.84 -65.51 -28.23
C ASP A 64 12.54 -65.38 -29.74
N GLU A 65 13.36 -64.60 -30.47
CA GLU A 65 14.11 -65.03 -31.68
C GLU A 65 15.05 -63.93 -32.21
N GLU A 66 16.18 -64.33 -32.78
CA GLU A 66 17.31 -63.50 -33.22
C GLU A 66 17.03 -62.66 -34.50
N GLU A 67 17.74 -61.53 -34.59
CA GLU A 67 18.10 -60.73 -35.79
C GLU A 67 16.99 -60.11 -36.66
N GLU A 68 16.88 -58.76 -36.63
CA GLU A 68 17.35 -57.93 -37.76
C GLU A 68 17.35 -56.44 -37.44
N HIS A 69 18.42 -55.78 -37.88
CA HIS A 69 18.73 -54.37 -37.69
C HIS A 69 17.84 -53.49 -38.58
N LEU A 70 17.07 -52.57 -38.01
CA LEU A 70 16.73 -51.32 -38.69
C LEU A 70 16.93 -50.16 -37.71
N GLU A 71 18.09 -49.53 -37.85
CA GLU A 71 18.35 -48.19 -37.31
C GLU A 71 17.24 -47.27 -37.79
N ASN A 72 16.40 -46.80 -36.88
CA ASN A 72 15.78 -45.49 -37.06
C ASN A 72 16.09 -44.61 -35.86
N THR A 73 17.38 -44.48 -35.59
CA THR A 73 17.98 -43.57 -34.61
C THR A 73 17.41 -42.15 -34.71
N ASN A 74 16.97 -41.75 -35.91
CA ASN A 74 16.42 -40.42 -36.15
C ASN A 74 15.06 -40.16 -35.47
N PHE A 75 14.15 -41.14 -35.39
CA PHE A 75 12.83 -40.89 -34.79
C PHE A 75 12.92 -40.80 -33.26
N ASP A 76 13.69 -41.70 -32.65
CA ASP A 76 13.87 -41.75 -31.20
C ASP A 76 14.68 -40.54 -30.70
N ASP A 77 15.67 -40.08 -31.48
CA ASP A 77 16.43 -38.87 -31.18
C ASP A 77 15.54 -37.61 -31.24
N ILE A 78 14.67 -37.50 -32.25
CA ILE A 78 13.72 -36.38 -32.38
C ILE A 78 12.69 -36.41 -31.24
N ALA A 79 12.19 -37.59 -30.88
CA ALA A 79 11.23 -37.74 -29.78
C ALA A 79 11.86 -37.30 -28.45
N ARG A 80 13.12 -37.69 -28.20
CA ARG A 80 13.88 -37.30 -27.01
C ARG A 80 14.17 -35.80 -26.97
N GLU A 81 14.63 -35.21 -28.07
CA GLU A 81 14.87 -33.75 -28.16
C GLU A 81 13.56 -32.96 -27.95
N SER A 82 12.46 -33.45 -28.50
CA SER A 82 11.14 -32.84 -28.31
C SER A 82 10.68 -32.91 -26.87
N LEU A 83 10.98 -34.01 -26.17
CA LEU A 83 10.66 -34.19 -24.75
C LEU A 83 11.52 -33.28 -23.86
N GLU A 84 12.83 -33.22 -24.10
CA GLU A 84 13.77 -32.37 -23.36
C GLU A 84 13.40 -30.88 -23.52
N LYS A 85 13.03 -30.47 -24.73
CA LYS A 85 12.56 -29.11 -25.00
C LYS A 85 11.22 -28.81 -24.33
N ALA A 86 10.31 -29.79 -24.28
CA ALA A 86 9.04 -29.63 -23.57
C ALA A 86 9.24 -29.53 -22.06
N GLU A 87 10.20 -30.27 -21.50
CA GLU A 87 10.58 -30.19 -20.09
C GLU A 87 11.24 -28.85 -19.75
N GLU A 88 12.18 -28.37 -20.56
CA GLU A 88 12.79 -27.04 -20.41
C GLU A 88 11.74 -25.93 -20.52
N GLN A 89 10.80 -26.04 -21.46
CA GLN A 89 9.71 -25.08 -21.56
C GLN A 89 8.80 -25.12 -20.32
N ALA A 90 8.47 -26.31 -19.81
CA ALA A 90 7.64 -26.46 -18.63
C ALA A 90 8.31 -25.94 -17.36
N THR A 91 9.64 -26.09 -17.21
CA THR A 91 10.38 -25.51 -16.08
C THR A 91 10.42 -23.99 -16.16
N VAL A 92 10.65 -23.42 -17.35
CA VAL A 92 10.59 -21.96 -17.58
C VAL A 92 9.18 -21.41 -17.29
N ASP A 93 8.13 -22.10 -17.75
CA ASP A 93 6.74 -21.68 -17.49
C ASP A 93 6.40 -21.76 -16.00
N LEU A 94 6.92 -22.75 -15.28
CA LEU A 94 6.77 -22.88 -13.83
C LEU A 94 7.54 -21.79 -13.06
N GLU A 95 8.79 -21.51 -13.43
CA GLU A 95 9.59 -20.43 -12.86
C GLU A 95 8.92 -19.07 -13.08
N ASN A 96 8.39 -18.83 -14.29
CA ASN A 96 7.64 -17.62 -14.59
C ASN A 96 6.34 -17.53 -13.79
N ALA A 97 5.58 -18.62 -13.66
CA ALA A 97 4.34 -18.64 -12.87
C ALA A 97 4.59 -18.46 -11.35
N GLU A 98 5.69 -19.02 -10.82
CA GLU A 98 6.11 -18.81 -9.42
C GLU A 98 6.53 -17.35 -9.18
N ILE A 99 7.25 -16.75 -10.13
CA ILE A 99 7.59 -15.33 -10.13
C ILE A 99 6.32 -14.47 -10.21
N GLU A 100 5.37 -14.75 -11.10
CA GLU A 100 4.11 -14.00 -11.24
C GLU A 100 3.27 -14.03 -9.94
N GLY A 101 3.13 -15.20 -9.31
CA GLY A 101 2.39 -15.32 -8.04
C GLY A 101 3.04 -14.60 -6.86
N PHE A 102 4.38 -14.58 -6.79
CA PHE A 102 5.13 -13.87 -5.75
C PHE A 102 5.14 -12.34 -5.98
N LEU A 103 5.23 -11.91 -7.24
CA LEU A 103 5.17 -10.51 -7.62
C LEU A 103 3.82 -9.88 -7.25
N ASP A 104 2.72 -10.61 -7.39
CA ASP A 104 1.39 -10.09 -7.07
C ASP A 104 1.20 -9.79 -5.57
N GLU A 105 1.72 -10.63 -4.66
CA GLU A 105 1.62 -10.40 -3.21
C GLU A 105 2.51 -9.23 -2.75
N GLU A 106 3.75 -9.12 -3.25
CA GLU A 106 4.65 -8.03 -2.91
C GLU A 106 4.15 -6.69 -3.50
N ILE A 107 3.71 -6.68 -4.76
CA ILE A 107 3.13 -5.50 -5.39
C ILE A 107 1.88 -5.07 -4.63
N PHE A 108 0.99 -6.00 -4.27
CA PHE A 108 -0.20 -5.68 -3.51
C PHE A 108 0.15 -5.02 -2.18
N ARG A 109 1.12 -5.55 -1.44
CA ARG A 109 1.61 -4.98 -0.18
C ARG A 109 2.16 -3.57 -0.34
N VAL A 110 3.01 -3.35 -1.35
CA VAL A 110 3.58 -2.03 -1.65
C VAL A 110 2.48 -1.03 -2.02
N VAL A 111 1.50 -1.44 -2.83
CA VAL A 111 0.35 -0.60 -3.19
C VAL A 111 -0.46 -0.27 -1.95
N GLN A 112 -0.82 -1.25 -1.12
CA GLN A 112 -1.56 -1.02 0.13
C GLN A 112 -0.82 -0.02 1.03
N GLU A 113 0.49 -0.18 1.24
CA GLU A 113 1.29 0.75 2.03
C GLU A 113 1.29 2.17 1.46
N ARG A 114 1.44 2.31 0.14
CA ARG A 114 1.37 3.62 -0.53
C ARG A 114 0.00 4.27 -0.39
N LEU A 115 -1.08 3.50 -0.53
CA LEU A 115 -2.43 4.02 -0.35
C LEU A 115 -2.68 4.44 1.10
N LYS A 116 -2.22 3.66 2.10
CA LYS A 116 -2.30 4.07 3.51
C LYS A 116 -1.59 5.39 3.76
N LYS A 117 -0.34 5.53 3.28
CA LYS A 117 0.39 6.80 3.38
C LYS A 117 -0.36 7.93 2.69
N LEU A 118 -0.87 7.72 1.49
CA LEU A 118 -1.65 8.73 0.76
C LEU A 118 -2.90 9.16 1.54
N TRP A 119 -3.69 8.23 2.08
CA TRP A 119 -4.92 8.55 2.80
C TRP A 119 -4.64 9.28 4.11
N TYR A 120 -3.78 8.72 4.97
CA TYR A 120 -3.66 9.19 6.36
C TYR A 120 -2.71 10.38 6.53
N ILE A 121 -1.69 10.51 5.65
CA ILE A 121 -0.68 11.58 5.77
C ILE A 121 -0.47 12.38 4.48
N GLY A 122 -0.80 11.84 3.31
CA GLY A 122 -0.46 12.43 2.01
C GLY A 122 -1.56 13.27 1.32
N LYS A 123 -2.83 13.11 1.68
CA LYS A 123 -3.97 13.76 1.00
C LYS A 123 -3.93 15.29 1.08
N CYS A 124 -3.39 15.82 2.17
CA CYS A 124 -3.25 17.24 2.45
C CYS A 124 -2.18 17.45 3.52
N ARG A 125 -1.69 18.68 3.66
CA ARG A 125 -0.85 19.05 4.81
C ARG A 125 -1.67 18.97 6.10
N ARG A 126 -1.26 18.12 7.03
CA ARG A 126 -1.96 17.90 8.30
C ARG A 126 -1.65 19.00 9.31
N ASP A 127 -2.65 19.34 10.12
CA ASP A 127 -2.57 20.28 11.23
C ASP A 127 -2.37 19.52 12.54
N TYR A 128 -1.11 19.37 12.94
CA TYR A 128 -0.70 18.71 14.18
C TYR A 128 -0.78 19.62 15.42
N SER A 129 -1.31 20.84 15.30
CA SER A 129 -1.59 21.70 16.46
C SER A 129 -2.70 21.10 17.35
N ASN A 130 -3.59 20.31 16.76
CA ASN A 130 -4.55 19.51 17.50
C ASN A 130 -3.84 18.37 18.24
N ILE A 131 -4.17 18.22 19.52
CA ILE A 131 -3.55 17.20 20.37
C ILE A 131 -3.96 15.80 19.90
N CYS A 132 -5.26 15.58 19.67
CA CYS A 132 -5.81 14.30 19.23
C CYS A 132 -6.14 14.28 17.73
N PRO A 133 -6.07 13.10 17.10
CA PRO A 133 -6.56 12.91 15.73
C PRO A 133 -8.09 13.07 15.68
N LEU A 134 -8.61 13.22 14.46
CA LEU A 134 -10.03 13.31 14.17
C LEU A 134 -10.78 12.08 14.73
N GLY A 135 -11.90 12.36 15.41
CA GLY A 135 -12.74 11.32 16.02
C GLY A 135 -12.24 10.81 17.38
N TRP A 136 -10.99 11.07 17.75
CA TRP A 136 -10.47 10.73 19.08
C TRP A 136 -10.75 11.85 20.06
N LYS A 137 -11.04 11.48 21.31
CA LYS A 137 -11.39 12.45 22.37
C LYS A 137 -10.23 12.57 23.35
N SER A 138 -9.96 13.79 23.81
CA SER A 138 -9.09 14.00 24.96
C SER A 138 -9.76 13.44 26.23
N SER A 139 -8.97 12.85 27.13
CA SER A 139 -9.46 12.41 28.43
C SER A 139 -9.97 13.58 29.26
N ALA A 140 -10.97 13.33 30.11
CA ALA A 140 -11.53 14.33 31.01
C ALA A 140 -10.55 14.75 32.11
N TYR A 141 -9.58 13.90 32.44
CA TYR A 141 -8.60 14.11 33.51
C TYR A 141 -7.24 14.58 32.99
N ASP A 142 -6.95 14.31 31.72
CA ASP A 142 -5.70 14.65 31.07
C ASP A 142 -5.95 15.03 29.61
N THR A 143 -5.83 16.33 29.30
CA THR A 143 -6.10 16.84 27.96
C THR A 143 -5.11 16.37 26.91
N SER A 144 -3.94 15.84 27.29
CA SER A 144 -2.96 15.31 26.35
C SER A 144 -3.14 13.82 26.04
N LEU A 145 -3.94 13.12 26.84
CA LEU A 145 -4.30 11.72 26.61
C LEU A 145 -5.46 11.62 25.61
N CYS A 146 -5.20 11.04 24.45
CA CYS A 146 -6.18 10.80 23.41
C CYS A 146 -6.75 9.39 23.51
N ILE A 147 -8.08 9.28 23.48
CA ILE A 147 -8.85 8.04 23.63
C ILE A 147 -9.56 7.75 22.30
N PRO A 148 -9.38 6.54 21.71
CA PRO A 148 -10.07 6.15 20.49
C PRO A 148 -11.59 6.05 20.69
N PRO A 149 -12.40 6.32 19.65
CA PRO A 149 -13.83 6.07 19.71
C PRO A 149 -14.14 4.57 19.78
N GLU A 150 -15.31 4.20 20.30
CA GLU A 150 -15.75 2.80 20.37
C GLU A 150 -15.85 2.13 18.99
N THR A 151 -16.03 2.92 17.92
CA THR A 151 -16.11 2.47 16.53
C THR A 151 -14.75 2.27 15.88
N TYR A 152 -13.64 2.50 16.58
CA TYR A 152 -12.30 2.32 16.01
C TYR A 152 -11.92 0.84 16.00
N GLU A 153 -11.80 0.28 14.80
CA GLU A 153 -11.46 -1.14 14.58
C GLU A 153 -9.94 -1.38 14.47
N GLY A 154 -9.13 -0.32 14.53
CA GLY A 154 -7.68 -0.44 14.39
C GLY A 154 -6.96 -0.94 15.64
N GLN A 155 -5.66 -1.18 15.46
CA GLN A 155 -4.81 -1.80 16.48
C GLN A 155 -4.39 -0.85 17.61
N CYS A 156 -4.48 0.46 17.40
CA CYS A 156 -3.99 1.44 18.36
C CYS A 156 -4.93 1.64 19.55
N ARG A 157 -4.38 2.14 20.66
CA ARG A 157 -5.08 2.38 21.91
C ARG A 157 -4.81 3.81 22.36
N SER A 158 -5.32 4.16 23.54
CA SER A 158 -5.11 5.49 24.10
C SER A 158 -3.62 5.83 24.20
N ILE A 159 -3.27 7.07 23.87
CA ILE A 159 -1.88 7.53 23.82
C ILE A 159 -1.79 9.00 24.26
N ASP A 160 -0.70 9.34 24.94
CA ASP A 160 -0.39 10.72 25.34
C ASP A 160 0.55 11.36 24.31
N PHE A 161 0.10 12.47 23.70
CA PHE A 161 0.88 13.23 22.72
C PHE A 161 1.59 14.47 23.31
N SER A 162 1.61 14.63 24.64
CA SER A 162 2.19 15.81 25.32
C SER A 162 3.65 16.10 24.94
N LYS A 163 4.42 15.05 24.65
CA LYS A 163 5.84 15.13 24.29
C LYS A 163 6.13 14.73 22.84
N SER A 164 5.09 14.59 22.03
CA SER A 164 5.21 14.14 20.64
C SER A 164 5.43 15.30 19.69
N THR A 165 6.34 15.11 18.75
CA THR A 165 6.57 16.02 17.63
C THR A 165 5.50 15.84 16.55
N SER A 166 5.47 16.74 15.55
CA SER A 166 4.64 16.55 14.35
C SER A 166 4.98 15.25 13.63
N THR A 167 6.25 14.87 13.57
CA THR A 167 6.72 13.62 12.96
C THR A 167 6.19 12.40 13.70
N ASP A 168 6.17 12.43 15.03
CA ASP A 168 5.62 11.33 15.82
C ASP A 168 4.12 11.17 15.58
N LYS A 169 3.38 12.28 15.49
CA LYS A 169 1.94 12.27 15.17
C LYS A 169 1.67 11.79 13.74
N GLU A 170 2.52 12.13 12.78
CA GLU A 170 2.44 11.63 11.40
C GLU A 170 2.68 10.12 11.32
N LEU A 171 3.73 9.64 11.99
CA LEU A 171 4.02 8.21 12.07
C LEU A 171 2.87 7.45 12.75
N PHE A 172 2.28 8.04 13.79
CA PHE A 172 1.10 7.48 14.44
C PHE A 172 -0.11 7.46 13.50
N ALA A 173 -0.38 8.54 12.76
CA ALA A 173 -1.45 8.62 11.78
C ALA A 173 -1.39 7.49 10.76
N TRP A 174 -0.21 7.26 10.17
CA TRP A 174 0.00 6.17 9.22
C TRP A 174 -0.16 4.79 9.84
N LYS A 175 0.49 4.52 10.99
CA LYS A 175 0.44 3.20 11.65
C LYS A 175 -0.92 2.84 12.22
N CYS A 176 -1.64 3.84 12.72
CA CYS A 176 -2.92 3.66 13.39
C CYS A 176 -4.10 3.92 12.46
N GLU A 177 -3.85 4.31 11.20
CA GLU A 177 -4.91 4.57 10.24
C GLU A 177 -5.88 5.65 10.75
N VAL A 178 -5.31 6.73 11.29
CA VAL A 178 -6.05 7.88 11.82
C VAL A 178 -5.58 9.16 11.15
N GLU A 179 -6.40 10.19 11.22
CA GLU A 179 -6.17 11.42 10.49
C GLU A 179 -6.13 12.62 11.43
N TRP A 180 -5.17 13.51 11.24
CA TRP A 180 -5.27 14.88 11.77
C TRP A 180 -6.04 15.77 10.79
N PRO A 181 -6.68 16.85 11.23
CA PRO A 181 -7.34 17.78 10.30
C PRO A 181 -6.36 18.32 9.25
N CYS A 182 -6.83 18.62 8.05
CA CYS A 182 -6.02 19.36 7.09
C CYS A 182 -5.83 20.80 7.55
N ILE A 183 -4.63 21.36 7.36
CA ILE A 183 -4.47 22.81 7.32
C ILE A 183 -5.30 23.30 6.13
N SER A 184 -6.15 24.31 6.35
CA SER A 184 -6.78 25.02 5.22
C SER A 184 -5.68 25.50 4.28
N SER A 185 -5.63 25.00 3.04
CA SER A 185 -4.65 25.51 2.09
C SER A 185 -4.89 27.01 1.90
N PRO A 186 -3.83 27.83 1.84
CA PRO A 186 -4.00 29.19 1.38
C PRO A 186 -4.60 29.18 -0.02
N GLU A 187 -5.58 30.04 -0.28
CA GLU A 187 -6.17 30.19 -1.60
C GLU A 187 -5.09 30.67 -2.57
N LEU A 188 -4.70 29.83 -3.53
CA LEU A 188 -3.62 30.14 -4.46
C LEU A 188 -4.13 31.05 -5.58
N LYS A 189 -3.33 32.06 -5.92
CA LYS A 189 -3.54 32.92 -7.09
C LYS A 189 -3.00 32.26 -8.36
N VAL A 190 -3.59 31.11 -8.71
CA VAL A 190 -3.18 30.30 -9.87
C VAL A 190 -3.29 31.07 -11.18
N MET A 191 -4.24 32.01 -11.25
CA MET A 191 -4.49 32.82 -12.43
C MET A 191 -3.64 34.09 -12.49
N ASP A 192 -2.69 34.29 -11.57
CA ASP A 192 -1.72 35.38 -11.68
C ASP A 192 -0.87 35.23 -12.96
N LYS A 193 -0.22 36.32 -13.36
CA LYS A 193 0.62 36.33 -14.57
C LYS A 193 1.76 35.32 -14.51
N CYS A 194 2.44 35.25 -13.36
CA CYS A 194 3.57 34.35 -13.13
C CYS A 194 3.45 33.62 -11.78
N PRO A 195 4.05 32.42 -11.66
CA PRO A 195 4.17 31.73 -10.40
C PRO A 195 5.00 32.51 -9.37
N SER A 196 4.99 32.06 -8.11
CA SER A 196 5.78 32.67 -7.03
C SER A 196 7.27 32.63 -7.37
N ARG A 197 7.97 33.74 -7.08
CA ARG A 197 9.39 33.97 -7.39
C ARG A 197 9.77 34.02 -8.88
N TRP A 198 8.81 33.85 -9.81
CA TRP A 198 9.07 34.01 -11.24
C TRP A 198 8.86 35.47 -11.65
N THR A 199 9.79 36.00 -12.44
CA THR A 199 9.80 37.40 -12.85
C THR A 199 9.05 37.57 -14.17
N LEU A 200 8.03 38.43 -14.19
CA LEU A 200 7.35 38.79 -15.43
C LEU A 200 8.23 39.74 -16.26
N VAL A 201 8.55 39.33 -17.49
CA VAL A 201 9.27 40.12 -18.49
C VAL A 201 8.34 40.38 -19.67
N GLY A 202 8.16 41.65 -20.03
CA GLY A 202 7.20 42.06 -21.05
C GLY A 202 5.75 41.81 -20.59
N ASN A 203 4.92 41.23 -21.47
CA ASN A 203 3.48 41.10 -21.20
C ASN A 203 3.05 39.75 -20.59
N ASN A 204 3.72 38.66 -20.97
CA ASN A 204 3.30 37.30 -20.61
C ASN A 204 4.45 36.34 -20.26
N LEU A 205 5.71 36.73 -20.46
CA LEU A 205 6.84 35.81 -20.28
C LEU A 205 7.30 35.80 -18.83
N CYS A 206 7.24 34.65 -18.18
CA CYS A 206 7.70 34.43 -16.82
C CYS A 206 9.08 33.77 -16.83
N ILE A 207 10.05 34.39 -16.15
CA ILE A 207 11.42 33.90 -16.03
C ILE A 207 11.64 33.35 -14.62
N ALA A 208 12.10 32.10 -14.54
CA ALA A 208 12.41 31.41 -13.30
C ALA A 208 13.59 32.08 -12.55
N PRO A 209 13.69 31.93 -11.22
CA PRO A 209 14.84 32.39 -10.47
C PRO A 209 16.09 31.54 -10.80
N GLU A 210 17.27 32.08 -10.49
CA GLU A 210 18.57 31.43 -10.81
C GLU A 210 18.76 30.05 -10.14
N ASP A 211 18.08 29.81 -9.02
CA ASP A 211 18.11 28.58 -8.25
C ASP A 211 17.05 27.55 -8.69
N TYR A 212 16.37 27.76 -9.82
CA TYR A 212 15.39 26.80 -10.32
C TYR A 212 16.07 25.57 -10.96
N ILE A 213 16.03 24.44 -10.26
CA ILE A 213 16.60 23.14 -10.68
C ILE A 213 15.51 22.19 -11.23
N GLY A 214 14.41 22.73 -11.75
CA GLY A 214 13.29 21.91 -12.23
C GLY A 214 13.48 21.40 -13.66
N LYS A 215 12.69 20.39 -14.04
CA LYS A 215 12.71 19.77 -15.39
C LYS A 215 12.05 20.62 -16.48
N CYS A 216 11.40 21.73 -16.12
CA CYS A 216 10.64 22.56 -17.05
C CYS A 216 11.47 23.75 -17.54
N SER A 217 11.03 24.37 -18.63
CA SER A 217 11.70 25.56 -19.16
C SER A 217 11.79 26.67 -18.10
N PRO A 218 12.95 27.32 -17.92
CA PRO A 218 13.09 28.48 -17.02
C PRO A 218 12.42 29.74 -17.59
N ALA A 219 11.79 29.67 -18.76
CA ALA A 219 11.00 30.74 -19.35
C ALA A 219 9.67 30.17 -19.86
N MET A 220 8.54 30.70 -19.38
CA MET A 220 7.20 30.20 -19.71
C MET A 220 6.16 31.30 -19.91
N ASP A 221 5.21 31.07 -20.82
CA ASP A 221 4.03 31.91 -21.05
C ASP A 221 2.76 31.13 -20.73
N PHE A 222 1.98 31.61 -19.76
CA PHE A 222 0.74 30.98 -19.29
C PHE A 222 -0.54 31.59 -19.88
N SER A 223 -0.45 32.50 -20.86
CA SER A 223 -1.60 33.25 -21.39
C SER A 223 -2.66 32.36 -22.04
N SER A 224 -2.27 31.22 -22.60
CA SER A 224 -3.17 30.22 -23.18
C SER A 224 -3.59 29.11 -22.21
N TYR A 225 -3.08 29.11 -20.99
CA TYR A 225 -3.33 28.03 -20.02
C TYR A 225 -4.54 28.36 -19.14
N ASP A 226 -5.42 27.37 -19.00
CA ASP A 226 -6.51 27.39 -18.03
C ASP A 226 -6.01 27.06 -16.60
N TYR A 227 -6.92 27.15 -15.64
CA TYR A 227 -6.63 26.91 -14.22
C TYR A 227 -6.04 25.51 -13.98
N GLU A 228 -6.65 24.47 -14.56
CA GLU A 228 -6.22 23.08 -14.36
C GLU A 228 -4.84 22.82 -14.95
N SER A 229 -4.57 23.33 -16.15
CA SER A 229 -3.27 23.22 -16.82
C SER A 229 -2.18 23.94 -16.04
N ARG A 230 -2.48 25.10 -15.45
CA ARG A 230 -1.55 25.84 -14.57
C ARG A 230 -1.23 25.08 -13.28
N ILE A 231 -2.22 24.42 -12.68
CA ILE A 231 -2.01 23.55 -11.51
C ILE A 231 -1.17 22.34 -11.88
N ARG A 232 -1.52 21.65 -12.96
CA ARG A 232 -0.80 20.46 -13.43
C ARG A 232 0.66 20.80 -13.73
N TRP A 233 0.89 21.85 -14.51
CA TRP A 233 2.23 22.33 -14.82
C TRP A 233 3.01 22.68 -13.55
N ALA A 234 2.41 23.41 -12.62
CA ALA A 234 3.05 23.78 -11.35
C ALA A 234 3.49 22.53 -10.55
N ASN A 235 2.63 21.53 -10.44
CA ASN A 235 2.93 20.27 -9.76
C ASN A 235 4.05 19.49 -10.47
N GLU A 236 3.96 19.35 -11.79
CA GLU A 236 4.98 18.63 -12.56
C GLU A 236 6.34 19.32 -12.51
N CYS A 237 6.36 20.65 -12.51
CA CYS A 237 7.57 21.46 -12.55
C CYS A 237 8.13 21.79 -11.17
N ASN A 238 7.48 21.35 -10.09
CA ASN A 238 7.76 21.69 -8.70
C ASN A 238 7.83 23.21 -8.48
N VAL A 239 6.83 23.93 -9.00
CA VAL A 239 6.68 25.38 -8.91
C VAL A 239 5.41 25.70 -8.13
N GLN A 240 5.42 26.77 -7.34
CA GLN A 240 4.27 27.18 -6.54
C GLN A 240 3.68 28.52 -7.04
N TRP A 241 2.36 28.65 -6.96
CA TRP A 241 1.66 29.93 -7.21
C TRP A 241 1.60 30.77 -5.93
N ASN A 242 1.49 32.09 -6.07
CA ASN A 242 1.36 33.00 -4.92
C ASN A 242 0.14 32.64 -4.08
N SER A 243 0.27 32.69 -2.75
CA SER A 243 -0.88 32.56 -1.86
C SER A 243 -1.63 33.88 -1.72
N SER A 244 -2.95 33.80 -1.55
CA SER A 244 -3.76 34.90 -1.09
C SER A 244 -3.48 35.13 0.40
N PRO A 245 -3.25 36.37 0.84
CA PRO A 245 -3.01 36.65 2.24
C PRO A 245 -4.25 36.24 3.04
N LYS A 246 -4.09 35.28 3.97
CA LYS A 246 -5.13 34.99 4.96
C LYS A 246 -5.30 36.23 5.85
N PHE A 247 -6.53 36.70 6.02
CA PHE A 247 -6.83 37.71 7.04
C PHE A 247 -6.37 37.16 8.39
N ARG A 248 -5.29 37.73 8.94
CA ARG A 248 -4.78 37.36 10.26
C ARG A 248 -5.87 37.68 11.27
N ARG A 249 -6.47 36.67 11.92
CA ARG A 249 -7.25 36.89 13.14
C ARG A 249 -6.26 37.36 14.19
N MET A 250 -6.29 38.66 14.48
CA MET A 250 -5.63 39.20 15.67
C MET A 250 -6.41 38.71 16.88
N ASP A 251 -5.70 38.28 17.93
CA ASP A 251 -6.31 38.14 19.25
C ASP A 251 -6.65 39.54 19.80
N ALA A 252 -7.48 39.59 20.84
CA ALA A 252 -7.86 40.84 21.51
C ALA A 252 -6.67 41.60 22.14
N HIS A 253 -5.46 41.05 22.09
CA HIS A 253 -4.24 41.59 22.70
C HIS A 253 -3.17 41.97 21.64
N GLY A 254 -3.51 41.91 20.34
CA GLY A 254 -2.63 42.32 19.25
C GLY A 254 -1.37 41.46 19.06
N LYS A 255 -1.32 40.23 19.62
CA LYS A 255 -0.15 39.36 19.47
C LYS A 255 -0.29 38.49 18.23
N GLN A 256 0.74 38.49 17.37
CA GLN A 256 0.81 37.57 16.23
C GLN A 256 1.01 36.15 16.75
N LEU A 257 0.09 35.24 16.44
CA LEU A 257 0.34 33.81 16.55
C LEU A 257 1.34 33.44 15.44
N GLY A 258 2.52 32.96 15.81
CA GLY A 258 3.64 32.74 14.90
C GLY A 258 3.27 31.88 13.69
N ASN A 259 3.81 32.22 12.53
CA ASN A 259 3.78 31.38 11.34
C ASN A 259 4.54 30.09 11.66
N TYR A 260 3.83 29.00 11.95
CA TYR A 260 4.41 27.67 12.00
C TYR A 260 4.68 27.20 10.56
N THR A 261 5.91 27.42 10.10
CA THR A 261 6.37 27.01 8.77
C THR A 261 6.81 25.55 8.69
N SER A 262 6.96 24.82 9.80
CA SER A 262 7.41 23.41 9.75
C SER A 262 6.26 22.42 9.55
N GLY A 263 6.35 21.56 8.53
CA GLY A 263 5.39 20.45 8.32
C GLY A 263 5.10 20.08 6.85
N GLY A 264 6.08 19.65 6.07
CA GLY A 264 5.82 18.90 4.84
C GLY A 264 5.93 17.39 5.04
N PRO A 265 5.76 16.60 3.96
CA PRO A 265 5.92 15.15 4.00
C PRO A 265 7.28 14.77 4.59
N VAL A 266 7.31 13.76 5.44
CA VAL A 266 8.54 13.29 6.06
C VAL A 266 9.24 12.30 5.11
N GLU A 267 10.50 12.58 4.77
CA GLU A 267 11.35 11.67 4.00
C GLU A 267 11.64 10.37 4.79
N GLU A 268 12.10 9.32 4.11
CA GLU A 268 12.50 8.06 4.76
C GLU A 268 13.59 8.23 5.83
N ASN A 269 14.35 9.33 5.78
CA ASN A 269 15.37 9.70 6.76
C ASN A 269 14.81 10.43 8.00
N GLY A 270 13.49 10.67 8.07
CA GLY A 270 12.83 11.36 9.19
C GLY A 270 12.87 12.89 9.13
N GLN A 271 13.39 13.50 8.06
CA GLN A 271 13.33 14.94 7.86
C GLN A 271 11.98 15.37 7.31
N ILE A 272 11.39 16.36 7.96
CA ILE A 272 10.22 17.09 7.45
C ILE A 272 10.69 17.89 6.24
N LEU A 273 10.10 17.64 5.06
CA LEU A 273 10.29 18.52 3.91
C LEU A 273 9.77 19.92 4.29
N ASN A 274 10.67 20.85 4.55
CA ASN A 274 10.30 22.25 4.70
C ASN A 274 9.93 22.78 3.33
N ILE A 275 8.64 22.78 3.01
CA ILE A 275 8.14 23.61 1.92
C ILE A 275 8.22 25.05 2.45
N GLU A 276 9.35 25.71 2.21
CA GLU A 276 9.50 27.14 2.47
C GLU A 276 8.45 27.90 1.64
N GLN A 277 7.61 28.67 2.33
CA GLN A 277 6.58 29.51 1.73
C GLN A 277 7.20 30.74 1.08
#